data_AF-A0A9D9G088-F1
#
_entry.id   AF-A0A9D9G088-F1
#
_cell.length_a   1.000
_cell.length_b   1.000
_cell.length_c   1.000
_cell.angle_alpha   90.00
_cell.angle_beta   90.00
_cell.angle_gamma   90.00
#
_symmetry.space_group_name_H-M   'P 1'
#
loop_
_entity.id
_entity.type
_entity.pdbx_description
1 polymer ?
#
loop_
_entity_poly.entity_id
_entity_poly.type
_entity_poly.pdbx_seq_one_letter_code
_entity_poly.pdbx_strand_id
1 'polypeptide(L)' 'MIKERYKEEYKEGSDLLCPSDKEDKITRQFYKDLSFLSKNINYSKKKKLKLFEQIVRILKGKGLG' A
#
# COMPACT_ATOMS: atom_id res chain seq x y z
N MET A 1 -2.29 -15.25 27.96
CA MET A 1 -2.30 -14.66 29.32
C MET A 1 -1.63 -13.26 29.38
N ILE A 2 -1.77 -12.45 28.33
CA ILE A 2 -1.26 -11.05 28.28
C ILE A 2 -2.43 -10.06 28.10
N LYS A 3 -3.49 -10.46 27.38
CA LYS A 3 -4.71 -9.65 27.13
C LYS A 3 -5.38 -9.11 28.39
N GLU A 4 -5.39 -9.84 29.50
CA GLU A 4 -6.12 -9.41 30.70
C GLU A 4 -5.41 -8.31 31.50
N ARG A 5 -4.06 -8.32 31.55
CA ARG A 5 -3.30 -7.30 32.29
C ARG A 5 -3.46 -5.90 31.71
N TYR A 6 -3.45 -5.79 30.38
CA TYR A 6 -3.66 -4.51 29.70
C TYR A 6 -5.07 -3.95 29.89
N LYS A 7 -6.06 -4.83 30.04
CA LYS A 7 -7.45 -4.45 30.27
C LYS A 7 -7.69 -3.91 31.68
N GLU A 8 -6.91 -4.39 32.66
CA GLU A 8 -6.94 -3.93 34.05
C GLU A 8 -6.25 -2.56 34.23
N GLU A 9 -5.10 -2.34 33.61
CA GLU A 9 -4.35 -1.06 33.73
C GLU A 9 -4.94 0.07 32.87
N TYR A 10 -5.52 -0.25 31.71
CA TYR A 10 -6.01 0.74 30.75
C TYR A 10 -7.47 0.42 30.35
N LYS A 11 -8.40 0.67 31.29
CA LYS A 11 -9.84 0.44 31.07
C LYS A 11 -10.38 1.15 29.83
N GLU A 12 -9.95 2.38 29.59
CA GLU A 12 -10.29 3.15 28.38
C GLU A 12 -9.15 3.00 27.36
N GLY A 13 -9.42 2.38 26.21
CA GLY A 13 -8.46 2.26 25.10
C GLY A 13 -7.61 0.98 25.08
N SER A 14 -7.77 0.06 26.02
CA SER A 14 -7.12 -1.28 25.93
C SER A 14 -7.51 -2.03 24.65
N ASP A 15 -8.75 -1.87 24.18
CA ASP A 15 -9.21 -2.46 22.91
C ASP A 15 -8.45 -1.89 21.69
N LEU A 16 -7.92 -0.66 21.78
CA LEU A 16 -7.07 -0.08 20.72
C LEU A 16 -5.64 -0.63 20.76
N LEU A 17 -5.12 -0.93 21.95
CA LEU A 17 -3.76 -1.45 22.14
C LEU A 17 -3.67 -2.97 21.93
N CYS A 18 -4.78 -3.67 22.12
CA CYS A 18 -4.88 -5.11 21.90
C CYS A 18 -6.14 -5.44 21.11
N PRO A 19 -6.15 -5.14 19.79
CA PRO A 19 -7.29 -5.45 18.94
C PRO A 19 -7.62 -6.94 18.98
N SER A 20 -8.90 -7.26 18.78
CA SER A 20 -9.31 -8.65 18.63
C SER A 20 -8.67 -9.29 17.40
N ASP A 21 -8.56 -10.62 17.37
CA ASP A 21 -7.95 -11.33 16.23
C ASP A 21 -8.70 -11.05 14.91
N LYS A 22 -10.00 -10.73 15.00
CA LYS A 22 -10.82 -10.30 13.86
C LYS A 22 -10.41 -8.91 13.37
N GLU A 23 -10.27 -7.95 14.28
CA GLU A 23 -9.87 -6.57 13.95
C GLU A 23 -8.43 -6.48 13.45
N ASP A 24 -7.52 -7.24 14.06
CA ASP A 24 -6.14 -7.37 13.59
C ASP A 24 -6.08 -7.90 12.16
N LYS A 25 -6.85 -8.96 11.87
CA LYS A 25 -6.92 -9.55 10.53
C LYS A 25 -7.43 -8.55 9.49
N ILE A 26 -8.48 -7.80 9.82
CA ILE A 26 -9.05 -6.77 8.92
C ILE A 26 -8.03 -5.65 8.68
N THR A 27 -7.45 -5.11 9.76
CA THR A 27 -6.47 -4.01 9.70
C THR A 27 -5.23 -4.41 8.90
N ARG A 28 -4.71 -5.62 9.17
CA ARG A 28 -3.54 -6.15 8.46
C ARG A 28 -3.82 -6.40 6.98
N GLN A 29 -5.03 -6.84 6.62
CA GLN A 29 -5.41 -7.01 5.22
C GLN A 29 -5.53 -5.65 4.51
N PHE A 30 -6.18 -4.68 5.15
CA PHE A 30 -6.32 -3.33 4.62
C PHE A 30 -4.96 -2.70 4.28
N TYR A 31 -3.98 -2.76 5.18
CA TYR A 31 -2.63 -2.23 4.90
C TYR A 31 -1.88 -3.01 3.81
N LYS A 32 -2.08 -4.34 3.71
CA LYS A 32 -1.52 -5.13 2.60
C LYS A 32 -2.08 -4.69 1.26
N ASP A 33 -3.39 -4.47 1.19
CA ASP A 33 -4.07 -4.05 -0.04
C ASP A 33 -3.59 -2.66 -0.48
N LEU A 34 -3.43 -1.72 0.45
CA LEU A 34 -2.82 -0.42 0.15
C LEU A 34 -1.37 -0.52 -0.34
N SER A 35 -0.56 -1.40 0.29
CA SER A 35 0.81 -1.65 -0.15
C SER A 35 0.86 -2.23 -1.56
N PHE A 36 -0.03 -3.16 -1.88
CA PHE A 36 -0.12 -3.75 -3.21
C PHE A 36 -0.58 -2.72 -4.24
N LEU A 37 -1.61 -1.93 -3.91
CA LEU A 37 -2.15 -0.89 -4.78
C LEU A 37 -1.08 0.18 -5.10
N SER A 38 -0.39 0.70 -4.08
CA SER A 38 0.67 1.70 -4.26
C SER A 38 1.83 1.19 -5.12
N LYS A 39 2.26 -0.06 -4.94
CA LYS A 39 3.28 -0.70 -5.79
C LYS A 39 2.84 -0.81 -7.24
N ASN A 40 1.59 -1.20 -7.47
CA ASN A 40 1.04 -1.36 -8.82
C ASN A 40 0.79 -0.03 -9.53
N ILE A 41 0.36 1.02 -8.80
CA ILE A 41 0.22 2.37 -9.34
C ILE A 41 1.59 2.90 -9.78
N ASN A 42 2.61 2.76 -8.94
CA ASN A 42 3.97 3.21 -9.26
C ASN A 42 4.58 2.41 -10.41
N TYR A 43 4.37 1.09 -10.45
CA TYR A 43 4.79 0.24 -11.56
C TYR A 43 4.11 0.64 -12.88
N SER A 44 2.79 0.86 -12.85
CA SER A 44 2.01 1.30 -14.01
C SER A 44 2.47 2.66 -14.53
N LYS A 45 2.70 3.63 -13.63
CA LYS A 45 3.22 4.96 -13.97
C LYS A 45 4.61 4.87 -14.62
N LYS A 46 5.53 4.08 -14.06
CA LYS A 46 6.87 3.87 -14.62
C LYS A 46 6.82 3.21 -16.00
N LYS A 47 5.93 2.23 -16.21
CA LYS A 47 5.75 1.55 -17.49
C LYS A 47 5.17 2.48 -18.56
N LYS A 48 4.16 3.30 -18.21
CA LYS A 48 3.58 4.31 -19.10
C LYS A 48 4.62 5.35 -19.53
N LEU A 49 5.45 5.82 -18.59
CA LEU A 49 6.49 6.80 -18.88
C LEU A 49 7.56 6.26 -19.85
N LYS A 50 8.01 5.01 -19.66
CA LYS A 50 8.92 4.34 -20.60
C LYS A 50 8.34 4.18 -22.00
N LEU A 51 7.06 3.82 -22.13
CA LEU A 51 6.39 3.71 -23.43
C LEU A 51 6.30 5.07 -24.13
N PHE A 52 5.96 6.13 -23.38
CA PHE A 52 5.89 7.48 -23.92
C PHE A 52 7.26 7.97 -24.42
N GLU A 53 8.34 7.73 -23.65
CA GLU A 53 9.70 8.04 -24.09
C GLU A 53 10.10 7.32 -25.38
N GLN A 54 9.73 6.03 -25.52
CA GLN A 54 9.98 5.27 -26.74
C GLN A 54 9.23 5.84 -27.96
N ILE A 55 7.95 6.22 -27.79
CA ILE A 55 7.15 6.83 -28.85
C ILE A 55 7.74 8.18 -29.27
N VAL A 56 8.11 9.03 -28.31
CA VAL A 56 8.74 10.34 -28.59
C VAL A 56 10.07 10.15 -29.33
N ARG A 57 10.89 9.15 -28.97
CA ARG A 57 12.13 8.82 -29.69
C ARG A 57 11.86 8.41 -31.14
N ILE A 58 10.85 7.58 -31.38
CA ILE A 58 10.48 7.14 -32.74
C ILE A 58 9.99 8.33 -33.57
N LEU A 59 9.15 9.21 -33.01
CA LEU A 59 8.67 10.41 -33.70
C LEU A 59 9.81 11.37 -34.04
N LYS A 60 10.73 11.62 -33.09
CA LYS A 60 11.93 12.45 -33.35
C LYS A 60 12.88 11.82 -34.37
N GLY A 61 13.04 10.51 -34.37
CA GLY A 61 13.89 9.79 -35.32
C GLY A 61 13.34 9.69 -36.74
N LYS A 62 12.02 9.86 -36.93
CA LYS A 62 11.36 9.84 -38.25
C LYS A 62 11.10 11.22 -38.87
N GLY A 63 11.30 12.31 -38.12
CA GLY A 63 10.95 13.67 -38.55
C GLY A 63 12.11 14.60 -38.91
N LEU A 64 13.35 14.11 -38.95
CA LEU A 64 14.57 14.92 -39.19
C LEU A 64 15.52 14.27 -40.20
N GLY A 65 14.97 13.55 -41.19
CA GLY A 65 15.68 13.12 -42.40
C GLY A 65 15.12 13.82 -43.61
#